data_AF-I4DJY0-F1
#
_entry.id   AF-I4DJY0-F1
#
_cell.length_a   1.000
_cell.length_b   1.000
_cell.length_c   1.000
_cell.angle_alpha   90.00
_cell.angle_beta   90.00
_cell.angle_gamma   90.00
#
_symmetry.space_group_name_H-M   'P 1'
#
loop_
_entity.id
_entity.type
_entity.pdbx_description
1 polymer ?
#
loop_
_entity_poly.entity_id
_entity_poly.type
_entity_poly.pdbx_seq_one_letter_code
_entity_poly.pdbx_strand_id
1 'polypeptide(L)'
;MANYLLRRAIIDAIRVPVGTRASSELAKIGNREWVGYGYNGQPTYVDRPDFPLPAVRFRPDTPDVKVLREKEKGDWRKLTLEEKKALYRASFCQTFAEFQAPTGEWKGVVGWSLVYLSVSLDLYGNEIVRVQSSASIIR
;
A
#
# COMPACT_ATOMS: atom_id res chain seq x y z
N MET A 1 16.47 -36.48 -24.09
CA MET A 1 15.38 -36.48 -23.09
C MET A 1 15.75 -35.83 -21.76
N ALA A 2 16.93 -36.12 -21.18
CA ALA A 2 17.35 -35.58 -19.88
C ALA A 2 17.35 -34.04 -19.78
N ASN A 3 17.78 -33.32 -20.83
CA ASN A 3 17.77 -31.85 -20.83
C ASN A 3 16.38 -31.21 -20.79
N TYR A 4 15.36 -31.85 -21.38
CA TYR A 4 13.98 -31.35 -21.32
C TYR A 4 13.37 -31.58 -19.93
N LEU A 5 13.64 -32.74 -19.34
CA LEU A 5 13.21 -33.07 -17.99
C LEU A 5 13.90 -32.20 -16.94
N LEU A 6 15.20 -31.93 -17.10
CA LEU A 6 15.95 -31.03 -16.22
C LEU A 6 15.41 -29.59 -16.34
N ARG A 7 15.15 -29.12 -17.56
CA ARG A 7 14.61 -27.77 -17.79
C ARG A 7 13.18 -27.62 -17.24
N ARG A 8 12.34 -28.65 -17.36
CA ARG A 8 11.02 -28.69 -16.70
C ARG A 8 11.15 -28.72 -15.19
N ALA A 9 12.03 -29.57 -14.64
CA ALA A 9 12.26 -29.66 -13.20
C ALA A 9 12.79 -28.34 -12.61
N ILE A 10 13.65 -27.61 -13.33
CA ILE A 10 14.12 -26.28 -12.92
C ILE A 10 12.99 -25.25 -12.98
N ILE A 11 12.16 -25.26 -14.03
CA ILE A 11 10.98 -24.38 -14.12
C ILE A 11 9.98 -24.69 -13.01
N ASP A 12 9.75 -25.96 -12.70
CA ASP A 12 8.85 -26.40 -11.63
C ASP A 12 9.45 -26.16 -10.23
N ALA A 13 10.78 -26.13 -10.08
CA ALA A 13 11.46 -25.79 -8.83
C ALA A 13 11.55 -24.26 -8.59
N ILE A 14 11.68 -23.46 -9.65
CA ILE A 14 11.57 -21.99 -9.60
C ILE A 14 10.12 -21.56 -9.38
N ARG A 15 9.17 -22.34 -9.91
CA ARG A 15 7.75 -22.20 -9.59
C ARG A 15 7.55 -22.57 -8.12
N VAL A 16 7.64 -21.55 -7.26
CA VAL A 16 7.24 -21.64 -5.87
C VAL A 16 5.92 -22.42 -5.81
N PRO A 17 5.82 -23.51 -5.03
CA PRO A 17 4.58 -24.24 -4.93
C PRO A 17 3.49 -23.26 -4.50
N VAL A 18 2.44 -23.13 -5.32
CA VAL A 18 1.26 -22.26 -5.11
C VAL A 18 0.48 -22.62 -3.82
N GLY A 19 1.02 -23.48 -2.97
CA GLY A 19 0.27 -24.29 -2.01
C GLY A 19 0.88 -24.52 -0.63
N THR A 20 2.13 -24.16 -0.32
CA THR A 20 2.60 -24.24 1.09
C THR A 20 2.13 -23.00 1.86
N ARG A 21 0.80 -22.80 1.86
CA ARG A 21 0.10 -21.67 2.45
C ARG A 21 0.10 -21.87 3.96
N ALA A 22 0.75 -20.99 4.70
CA ALA A 22 0.59 -20.97 6.15
C ALA A 22 -0.90 -20.67 6.46
N SER A 23 -1.52 -21.48 7.33
CA SER A 23 -2.91 -21.28 7.78
C SER A 23 -3.15 -19.87 8.33
N SER A 24 -2.11 -19.26 8.88
CA SER A 24 -2.10 -17.88 9.39
C SER A 24 -2.31 -16.82 8.30
N GLU A 25 -1.80 -17.04 7.09
CA GLU A 25 -1.89 -16.07 5.99
C GLU A 25 -3.33 -16.03 5.44
N LEU A 26 -3.98 -17.19 5.29
CA LEU A 26 -5.39 -17.29 4.91
C LEU A 26 -6.33 -16.65 5.95
N ALA A 27 -6.02 -16.78 7.24
CA ALA A 27 -6.80 -16.15 8.30
C ALA A 27 -6.79 -14.61 8.23
N LYS A 28 -5.67 -13.99 7.80
CA LYS A 28 -5.56 -12.53 7.62
C LYS A 28 -6.38 -12.01 6.44
N ILE A 29 -6.55 -12.84 5.40
CA ILE A 29 -7.25 -12.47 4.17
C ILE A 29 -8.76 -12.50 4.38
N GLY A 30 -9.27 -13.48 5.12
CA GLY A 30 -10.70 -13.75 5.21
C GLY A 30 -11.26 -14.25 3.88
N ASN A 31 -12.42 -13.73 3.46
CA ASN A 31 -13.15 -14.15 2.25
C ASN A 31 -12.70 -13.43 0.95
N ARG A 32 -11.47 -12.89 0.91
CA ARG A 32 -10.94 -12.22 -0.28
C ARG A 32 -10.20 -13.21 -1.17
N GLU A 33 -10.37 -13.05 -2.48
CA GLU A 33 -9.69 -13.90 -3.46
C GLU A 33 -8.20 -13.57 -3.55
N TRP A 34 -7.35 -14.60 -3.50
CA TRP A 34 -5.94 -14.53 -3.87
C TRP A 34 -5.83 -14.61 -5.40
N VAL A 35 -5.31 -13.56 -6.03
CA VAL A 35 -5.27 -13.39 -7.49
C VAL A 35 -3.86 -13.53 -8.09
N GLY A 36 -2.80 -13.24 -7.34
CA GLY A 36 -1.45 -13.22 -7.92
C GLY A 36 -0.32 -13.23 -6.89
N TYR A 37 0.92 -13.11 -7.34
CA TYR A 37 2.09 -13.15 -6.45
C TYR A 37 2.26 -11.88 -5.59
N GLY A 38 1.80 -10.72 -6.08
CA GLY A 38 2.03 -9.43 -5.43
C GLY A 38 3.52 -9.05 -5.37
N TYR A 39 3.89 -8.19 -4.41
CA TYR A 39 5.26 -7.66 -4.31
C TYR A 39 6.22 -8.55 -3.48
N ASN A 40 5.69 -9.41 -2.60
CA ASN A 40 6.49 -10.22 -1.66
C ASN A 40 6.03 -11.69 -1.56
N GLY A 41 5.15 -12.16 -2.45
CA GLY A 41 4.62 -13.52 -2.40
C GLY A 41 3.63 -13.79 -1.27
N GLN A 42 3.30 -12.78 -0.46
CA GLN A 42 2.30 -12.86 0.60
C GLN A 42 0.96 -12.28 0.12
N PRO A 43 -0.16 -12.67 0.73
CA PRO A 43 -1.48 -12.17 0.38
C PRO A 43 -1.77 -10.80 0.98
N THR A 44 -0.93 -9.84 0.65
CA THR A 44 -1.11 -8.46 1.12
C THR A 44 -1.69 -7.62 -0.01
N TYR A 45 -2.68 -6.80 0.35
CA TYR A 45 -3.19 -5.76 -0.51
C TYR A 45 -2.45 -4.45 -0.22
N VAL A 46 -1.83 -3.83 -1.24
CA VAL A 46 -1.26 -2.49 -1.16
C VAL A 46 -1.42 -1.81 -2.51
N ASP A 47 -1.87 -0.55 -2.52
CA ASP A 47 -1.89 0.29 -3.72
C ASP A 47 -0.50 0.91 -3.92
N ARG A 48 0.26 0.39 -4.89
CA ARG A 48 1.62 0.84 -5.20
C ARG A 48 1.84 1.01 -6.70
N PRO A 49 2.56 2.07 -7.14
CA PRO A 49 2.82 2.30 -8.55
C PRO A 49 3.81 1.27 -9.15
N ASP A 50 4.75 0.77 -8.34
CA ASP A 50 5.73 -0.25 -8.72
C ASP A 50 5.14 -1.65 -8.84
N PHE A 51 4.07 -1.94 -8.10
CA PHE A 51 3.34 -3.20 -8.15
C PHE A 51 1.85 -2.94 -8.36
N PRO A 52 1.42 -2.66 -9.62
CA PRO A 52 0.03 -2.29 -9.93
C PRO A 52 -0.99 -3.40 -9.65
N LEU A 53 -0.52 -4.66 -9.58
CA LEU A 53 -1.36 -5.85 -9.42
C LEU A 53 -1.07 -6.48 -8.04
N PRO A 54 -1.88 -6.19 -7.00
CA PRO A 54 -1.69 -6.75 -5.67
C PRO A 54 -1.98 -8.26 -5.65
N ALA A 55 -1.50 -8.96 -4.62
CA ALA A 55 -1.68 -10.41 -4.50
C ALA A 55 -3.13 -10.83 -4.25
N VAL A 56 -3.91 -9.96 -3.60
CA VAL A 56 -5.29 -10.21 -3.17
C VAL A 56 -6.16 -9.07 -3.68
N ARG A 57 -7.47 -9.30 -3.85
CA ARG A 57 -8.43 -8.22 -4.12
C ARG A 57 -8.70 -7.34 -2.90
N PHE A 58 -9.16 -6.12 -3.15
CA PHE A 58 -9.52 -5.20 -2.08
C PHE A 58 -10.71 -5.69 -1.25
N ARG A 59 -11.85 -5.99 -1.90
CA ARG A 59 -13.09 -6.38 -1.21
C ARG A 59 -13.26 -7.90 -1.12
N PRO A 60 -13.94 -8.41 -0.08
CA PRO A 60 -14.36 -9.81 -0.04
C PRO A 60 -15.41 -10.12 -1.10
N ASP A 61 -15.52 -11.39 -1.48
CA ASP A 61 -16.46 -11.82 -2.50
C ASP A 61 -17.91 -11.85 -1.97
N THR A 62 -18.64 -10.76 -2.19
CA THR A 62 -20.08 -10.69 -1.97
C THR A 62 -20.84 -11.40 -3.12
N PRO A 63 -22.08 -11.88 -2.89
CA PRO A 63 -22.85 -12.56 -3.93
C PRO A 63 -23.01 -11.71 -5.20
N ASP A 64 -23.24 -10.40 -5.06
CA ASP A 64 -23.37 -9.49 -6.20
C ASP A 64 -22.08 -9.39 -7.01
N VAL A 65 -20.94 -9.30 -6.32
CA VAL A 65 -19.63 -9.27 -6.98
C VAL A 65 -19.38 -10.59 -7.69
N LYS A 66 -19.73 -11.74 -7.10
CA LYS A 66 -19.59 -13.06 -7.77
C LYS A 66 -20.39 -13.13 -9.06
N VAL A 67 -21.62 -12.63 -9.08
CA VAL A 67 -22.44 -12.57 -10.31
C VAL A 67 -21.76 -11.67 -11.37
N LEU A 68 -21.21 -10.52 -10.96
CA LEU A 68 -20.44 -9.66 -11.87
C LEU A 68 -19.16 -10.34 -12.37
N ARG A 69 -18.49 -11.18 -11.57
CA ARG A 69 -17.32 -11.96 -12.00
C ARG A 69 -17.67 -13.03 -13.02
N GLU A 70 -18.81 -13.70 -12.87
CA GLU A 70 -19.26 -14.65 -13.90
C GLU A 70 -19.56 -13.94 -15.23
N LYS A 71 -20.12 -12.72 -15.18
CA LYS A 71 -20.27 -11.88 -16.38
C LYS A 71 -18.92 -11.40 -16.94
N GLU A 72 -17.94 -11.11 -16.10
CA GLU A 72 -16.59 -10.68 -16.48
C GLU A 72 -15.85 -11.72 -17.34
N LYS A 73 -16.15 -13.02 -17.18
CA LYS A 73 -15.60 -14.09 -18.03
C LYS A 73 -16.11 -14.06 -19.47
N GLY A 74 -17.22 -13.36 -19.73
CA GLY A 74 -17.83 -13.22 -21.05
C GLY A 74 -17.31 -12.01 -21.84
N ASP A 75 -18.14 -11.53 -22.78
CA ASP A 75 -17.79 -10.38 -23.63
C ASP A 75 -17.96 -9.03 -22.88
N TRP A 76 -16.88 -8.27 -22.78
CA TRP A 76 -16.82 -6.97 -22.11
C TRP A 76 -17.57 -5.85 -22.83
N ARG A 77 -18.01 -6.07 -24.07
CA ARG A 77 -18.89 -5.15 -24.80
C ARG A 77 -20.31 -5.14 -24.23
N LYS A 78 -20.73 -6.22 -23.56
CA LYS A 78 -22.07 -6.35 -22.95
C LYS A 78 -22.13 -5.78 -21.53
N LEU A 79 -20.99 -5.45 -20.93
CA LEU A 79 -20.88 -4.85 -19.60
C LEU A 79 -21.15 -3.34 -19.67
N THR A 80 -22.05 -2.86 -18.82
CA THR A 80 -22.32 -1.43 -18.64
C THR A 80 -21.13 -0.73 -17.99
N LEU A 81 -21.06 0.61 -18.12
CA LEU A 81 -20.00 1.40 -17.49
C LEU A 81 -20.01 1.29 -15.96
N GLU A 82 -21.18 1.16 -15.36
CA GLU A 82 -21.34 1.02 -13.91
C GLU A 82 -20.83 -0.34 -13.42
N GLU A 83 -21.14 -1.42 -14.13
CA GLU A 83 -20.63 -2.76 -13.81
C GLU A 83 -19.09 -2.80 -13.91
N LYS A 84 -18.50 -2.13 -14.91
CA LYS A 84 -17.04 -2.01 -15.03
C LYS A 84 -16.43 -1.26 -13.85
N LYS A 85 -17.04 -0.14 -13.44
CA LYS A 85 -16.60 0.63 -12.25
C LYS A 85 -16.76 -0.19 -10.97
N ALA A 86 -17.84 -0.96 -10.83
CA ALA A 86 -18.08 -1.83 -9.69
C ALA A 86 -17.03 -2.95 -9.61
N LEU A 87 -16.72 -3.60 -10.74
CA LEU A 87 -15.64 -4.59 -10.84
C LEU A 87 -14.28 -3.99 -10.45
N TYR A 88 -14.00 -2.76 -10.91
CA TYR A 88 -12.79 -2.05 -10.54
C TYR A 88 -12.71 -1.78 -9.03
N ARG A 89 -13.76 -1.21 -8.43
CA ARG A 89 -13.81 -0.89 -6.99
C ARG A 89 -13.89 -2.13 -6.08
N ALA A 90 -14.27 -3.28 -6.62
CA ALA A 90 -14.19 -4.56 -5.92
C ALA A 90 -12.77 -5.12 -5.93
N SER A 91 -12.04 -4.95 -7.04
CA SER A 91 -10.64 -5.37 -7.17
C SER A 91 -9.67 -4.43 -6.46
N PHE A 92 -9.87 -3.12 -6.59
CA PHE A 92 -8.96 -2.08 -6.13
C PHE A 92 -9.64 -1.07 -5.20
N CYS A 93 -8.93 -0.58 -4.19
CA CYS A 93 -9.40 0.45 -3.28
C CYS A 93 -9.39 1.82 -3.97
N GLN A 94 -8.20 2.21 -4.45
CA GLN A 94 -7.93 3.53 -5.01
C GLN A 94 -7.50 3.44 -6.48
N THR A 95 -7.77 4.51 -7.22
CA THR A 95 -7.20 4.68 -8.57
C THR A 95 -5.77 5.21 -8.50
N PHE A 96 -5.01 5.05 -9.59
CA PHE A 96 -3.68 5.64 -9.74
C PHE A 96 -3.65 7.15 -9.47
N ALA A 97 -4.70 7.88 -9.86
CA ALA A 97 -4.81 9.30 -9.60
C ALA A 97 -5.11 9.62 -8.12
N GLU A 98 -5.88 8.76 -7.44
CA GLU A 98 -6.28 8.97 -6.04
C GLU A 98 -5.09 8.79 -5.09
N PHE A 99 -4.31 7.71 -5.22
CA PHE A 99 -3.21 7.44 -4.28
C PHE A 99 -1.92 8.21 -4.59
N GLN A 100 -1.74 8.70 -5.83
CA GLN A 100 -0.61 9.57 -6.19
C GLN A 100 -0.92 11.06 -5.98
N ALA A 101 -2.13 11.39 -5.52
CA ALA A 101 -2.51 12.77 -5.29
C ALA A 101 -1.59 13.42 -4.23
N PRO A 102 -1.05 14.63 -4.47
CA PRO A 102 -0.22 15.31 -3.50
C PRO A 102 -1.06 15.76 -2.30
N THR A 103 -0.78 15.22 -1.11
CA THR A 103 -1.52 15.52 0.13
C THR A 103 -1.19 16.89 0.72
N GLY A 104 -0.07 17.49 0.33
CA GLY A 104 0.39 18.78 0.84
C GLY A 104 0.96 18.73 2.26
N GLU A 105 1.20 17.53 2.81
CA GLU A 105 1.77 17.32 4.15
C GLU A 105 3.07 18.08 4.40
N TRP A 106 3.88 18.28 3.35
CA TRP A 106 5.12 19.06 3.42
C TRP A 106 4.91 20.46 4.00
N LYS A 107 3.75 21.09 3.77
CA LYS A 107 3.42 22.40 4.34
C LYS A 107 3.29 22.33 5.85
N GLY A 108 2.66 21.26 6.36
CA GLY A 108 2.56 20.99 7.79
C GLY A 108 3.91 20.72 8.41
N VAL A 109 4.75 19.91 7.76
CA VAL A 109 6.13 19.63 8.20
C VAL A 109 6.93 20.93 8.32
N VAL A 110 6.93 21.76 7.27
CA VAL A 110 7.63 23.06 7.27
C VAL A 110 7.08 23.99 8.36
N GLY A 111 5.76 24.06 8.53
CA GLY A 111 5.12 24.88 9.56
C GLY A 111 5.57 24.49 10.97
N TRP A 112 5.51 23.20 11.31
CA TRP A 112 5.95 22.72 12.62
C TRP A 112 7.45 22.87 12.83
N SER A 113 8.28 22.64 11.81
CA SER A 113 9.72 22.87 11.90
C SER A 113 10.06 24.32 12.29
N LEU A 114 9.37 25.31 11.69
CA LEU A 114 9.59 26.72 12.02
C LEU A 114 9.13 27.07 13.44
N VAL A 115 8.03 26.50 13.92
CA VAL A 115 7.57 26.69 15.31
C VAL A 115 8.57 26.12 16.31
N TYR A 116 9.15 24.94 16.06
CA TYR A 116 10.17 24.39 16.95
C TYR A 116 11.47 25.21 16.94
N LEU A 117 11.84 25.77 15.79
CA LEU A 117 13.00 26.67 15.70
C LEU A 117 12.79 27.98 16.47
N SER A 118 11.60 28.59 16.39
CA SER A 118 11.33 29.83 17.13
C SER A 118 11.39 29.60 18.64
N VAL A 119 10.73 28.54 19.14
CA VAL A 119 10.74 28.20 20.56
C VAL A 119 12.16 27.92 21.06
N SER A 120 12.97 27.25 20.24
CA SER A 120 14.37 26.94 20.60
C SER A 120 15.22 28.20 20.72
N LEU A 121 15.06 29.17 19.81
CA LEU A 121 15.75 30.45 19.85
C LEU A 121 15.31 31.32 21.04
N ASP A 122 14.02 31.36 21.35
CA ASP A 122 13.49 32.11 22.48
C ASP A 122 14.03 31.60 23.82
N LEU A 123 14.12 30.28 24.00
CA LEU A 123 14.69 29.68 25.21
C LEU A 123 16.18 30.03 25.36
N TYR A 124 16.95 29.92 24.27
CA TYR A 124 18.37 30.25 24.28
C TYR A 124 18.63 31.74 24.55
N GLY A 125 17.85 32.63 23.92
CA GLY A 125 17.95 34.07 24.15
C GLY A 125 17.63 34.45 25.60
N ASN A 126 16.59 33.85 26.19
CA ASN A 126 16.23 34.08 27.59
C ASN A 126 17.32 33.61 28.56
N GLU A 127 18.01 32.51 28.27
CA GLU A 127 19.12 32.02 29.08
C GLU A 127 20.33 32.98 29.02
N ILE A 128 20.69 33.48 27.83
CA ILE A 128 21.77 34.46 27.68
C ILE A 128 21.48 35.75 28.47
N VAL A 129 20.26 36.29 28.35
CA VAL A 129 19.89 37.53 29.06
C VAL A 129 19.96 37.33 30.58
N ARG A 130 19.55 36.17 31.09
CA ARG A 130 19.68 35.83 32.52
C ARG A 130 21.14 35.79 32.98
N VAL A 131 22.02 35.17 32.19
CA VAL A 131 23.45 35.09 32.53
C VAL A 131 24.09 36.48 32.53
N GLN A 132 23.80 37.31 31.53
CA GLN A 132 24.35 38.66 31.42
C GLN A 132 23.88 39.57 32.57
N SER A 133 22.60 39.48 32.94
CA SER A 133 22.03 40.24 34.07
C SER A 133 22.69 39.85 35.39
N SER A 134 22.82 38.54 35.68
CA SER A 134 23.53 38.06 36.87
C SER A 134 25.00 38.48 36.90
N ALA A 135 25.70 38.44 35.76
CA ALA A 135 27.10 38.87 35.67
C ALA A 135 27.27 40.39 35.90
N SER A 136 26.26 41.20 35.54
CA SER A 136 26.27 42.66 35.75
C SER A 136 25.99 43.07 37.19
N ILE A 137 25.23 42.26 37.95
CA ILE A 137 24.92 42.50 39.37
C ILE A 137 26.11 42.17 40.29
N ILE A 138 27.00 41.27 39.85
CA ILE A 138 28.17 40.81 40.63
C ILE A 138 29.40 41.72 40.46
N ARG A 139 29.39 42.64 39.48
CA ARG A 139 30.44 43.64 39.25
C ARG A 139 30.11 44.96 39.94
#